data_AF-A0A933B338-F1
#
_entry.id   AF-A0A933B338-F1
#
_cell.length_a   1.000
_cell.length_b   1.000
_cell.length_c   1.000
_cell.angle_alpha   90.00
_cell.angle_beta   90.00
_cell.angle_gamma   90.00
#
_symmetry.space_group_name_H-M   'P 1'
#
loop_
_entity.id
_entity.type
_entity.pdbx_description
1 polymer ?
#
loop_
_entity_poly.entity_id
_entity_poly.type
_entity_poly.pdbx_seq_one_letter_code
_entity_poly.pdbx_strand_id
1 'polypeptide(L)'
;MSTWIVTSLVVGSTLCGAQTMYRDTVHATTTAEPLLTQDLPIRSPTSERFLVLQGDHFGYVNTAGTMVIGPLFDMAWEFSEGLARVGWHGKIGYIDRTGRFFIPPKFDWAQQFRRGLAYVGTASNAGYIDKAGRYVWRRDADPMARFAQLSEAAWRFTR
;
A
#
# COMPACT_ATOMS: atom_id res chain seq x y z
N MET A 1 -15.08 62.30 24.94
CA MET A 1 -13.71 62.28 25.50
C MET A 1 -13.83 62.53 26.98
N SER A 2 -13.73 61.48 27.79
CA SER A 2 -13.71 61.58 29.25
C SER A 2 -12.90 60.42 29.82
N THR A 3 -11.96 60.81 30.68
CA THR A 3 -10.97 60.11 31.50
C THR A 3 -11.56 58.93 32.32
N TRP A 4 -10.81 58.06 32.98
CA TRP A 4 -10.04 58.31 34.21
C TRP A 4 -9.04 57.19 34.54
N ILE A 5 -7.91 57.60 35.14
CA ILE A 5 -6.84 56.81 35.76
C ILE A 5 -7.03 56.86 37.29
N VAL A 6 -6.77 55.77 38.02
CA VAL A 6 -6.12 55.71 39.37
C VAL A 6 -6.09 54.25 39.85
N THR A 7 -5.24 53.72 40.75
CA THR A 7 -3.90 53.98 41.32
C THR A 7 -3.58 52.74 42.19
N SER A 8 -2.31 52.44 42.40
CA SER A 8 -1.75 51.29 43.13
C SER A 8 -2.01 51.19 44.65
N LEU A 9 -1.70 49.99 45.16
CA LEU A 9 -1.01 49.65 46.43
C LEU A 9 -1.86 49.50 47.71
N VAL A 10 -1.71 48.36 48.40
CA VAL A 10 -1.25 48.21 49.81
C VAL A 10 -0.99 46.72 50.11
N VAL A 11 0.05 46.47 50.91
CA VAL A 11 0.63 45.19 51.35
C VAL A 11 0.22 44.90 52.81
N GLY A 12 0.03 43.61 53.17
CA GLY A 12 0.66 43.05 54.38
C GLY A 12 -0.18 42.53 55.56
N SER A 13 0.13 41.28 55.95
CA SER A 13 0.24 40.71 57.34
C SER A 13 -1.07 40.54 58.17
N THR A 14 -1.29 39.53 59.04
CA THR A 14 -0.41 38.64 59.82
C THR A 14 -1.17 37.39 60.33
N LEU A 15 -0.39 36.33 60.57
CA LEU A 15 -0.51 35.03 61.29
C LEU A 15 -1.60 34.76 62.37
N CYS A 16 -2.01 33.47 62.50
CA CYS A 16 -1.77 32.56 63.67
C CYS A 16 -2.92 31.52 63.92
N GLY A 17 -2.60 30.23 64.19
CA GLY A 17 -3.50 29.33 64.95
C GLY A 17 -3.59 27.81 64.60
N ALA A 18 -2.68 27.00 65.16
CA ALA A 18 -2.83 25.64 65.75
C ALA A 18 -3.42 24.39 64.99
N GLN A 19 -2.50 23.45 64.69
CA GLN A 19 -2.45 21.98 64.93
C GLN A 19 -3.71 21.06 64.90
N THR A 20 -3.68 19.97 64.10
CA THR A 20 -3.45 18.56 64.55
C THR A 20 -3.96 17.50 63.53
N MET A 21 -3.12 16.48 63.27
CA MET A 21 -3.37 15.14 62.67
C MET A 21 -3.84 15.03 61.21
N TYR A 22 -3.00 14.42 60.37
CA TYR A 22 -3.00 12.96 60.14
C TYR A 22 -1.84 12.61 59.20
N ARG A 23 -0.95 11.71 59.64
CA ARG A 23 0.09 11.14 58.78
C ARG A 23 -0.56 10.01 57.98
N ASP A 24 -0.74 10.21 56.69
CA ASP A 24 -0.73 9.10 55.76
C ASP A 24 0.45 9.28 54.80
N THR A 25 1.38 8.36 55.00
CA THR A 25 2.56 8.14 54.16
C THR A 25 2.07 7.40 52.91
N VAL A 26 2.70 7.70 51.77
CA VAL A 26 2.63 7.04 50.46
C VAL A 26 1.47 7.42 49.53
N HIS A 27 1.58 8.61 48.91
CA HIS A 27 1.21 8.66 47.49
C HIS A 27 2.29 7.91 46.73
N ALA A 28 2.07 6.62 46.49
CA ALA A 28 2.73 5.92 45.41
C ALA A 28 2.33 6.64 44.12
N THR A 29 3.17 7.56 43.66
CA THR A 29 3.08 8.06 42.30
C THR A 29 3.56 6.94 41.41
N THR A 30 2.64 6.02 41.08
CA THR A 30 2.78 5.18 39.90
C THR A 30 2.84 6.15 38.74
N THR A 31 4.05 6.56 38.39
CA THR A 31 4.38 7.09 37.08
C THR A 31 4.07 5.94 36.12
N ALA A 32 2.81 5.86 35.71
CA ALA A 32 2.43 5.10 34.55
C ALA A 32 3.20 5.74 33.40
N GLU A 33 4.31 5.11 33.01
CA GLU A 33 4.92 5.38 31.72
C GLU A 33 3.79 5.30 30.70
N PRO A 34 3.50 6.36 29.92
CA PRO A 34 2.56 6.22 28.83
C PRO A 34 3.18 5.19 27.90
N LEU A 35 2.64 3.96 27.94
CA LEU A 35 2.99 2.91 27.00
C LEU A 35 2.86 3.54 25.63
N LEU A 36 3.98 3.55 24.93
CA LEU A 36 4.12 4.05 23.58
C LEU A 36 3.24 3.20 22.67
N THR A 37 1.93 3.45 22.65
CA THR A 37 1.07 3.05 21.54
C THR A 37 1.47 3.94 20.38
N GLN A 38 2.60 3.60 19.77
CA GLN A 38 2.70 3.84 18.35
C GLN A 38 1.56 3.03 17.77
N ASP A 39 0.49 3.72 17.38
CA ASP A 39 -0.47 3.22 16.42
C ASP A 39 0.33 2.88 15.17
N LEU A 40 0.96 1.70 15.16
CA LEU A 40 1.39 1.07 13.93
C LEU A 40 0.10 1.00 13.11
N PRO A 41 0.00 1.68 11.96
CA PRO A 41 -1.18 1.55 11.15
C PRO A 41 -1.26 0.07 10.76
N ILE A 42 -2.16 -0.68 11.41
CA ILE A 42 -2.37 -2.11 11.18
C ILE A 42 -2.75 -2.35 9.70
N ARG A 43 -3.17 -1.30 9.01
CA ARG A 43 -3.45 -1.30 7.58
C ARG A 43 -2.26 -0.73 6.84
N SER A 44 -1.52 -1.61 6.19
CA SER A 44 -0.62 -1.21 5.10
C SER A 44 -1.42 -0.29 4.16
N PRO A 45 -0.97 0.94 3.87
CA PRO A 45 -1.65 1.87 2.94
C PRO A 45 -1.63 1.39 1.48
N THR A 46 -1.22 0.14 1.25
CA THR A 46 -1.13 -0.44 -0.09
C THR A 46 -2.51 -0.70 -0.70
N SER A 47 -3.54 -0.93 0.12
CA SER A 47 -4.92 -1.23 -0.29
C SER A 47 -5.88 -0.03 -0.16
N GLU A 48 -5.48 1.15 -0.63
CA GLU A 48 -6.38 2.32 -0.81
C GLU A 48 -7.50 2.09 -1.86
N ARG A 49 -7.61 0.87 -2.38
CA ARG A 49 -8.63 0.43 -3.34
C ARG A 49 -9.20 -0.88 -2.83
N PHE A 50 -10.50 -0.88 -2.58
CA PHE A 50 -11.25 -2.06 -2.15
C PHE A 50 -12.04 -2.60 -3.34
N LEU A 51 -11.98 -3.93 -3.51
CA LEU A 51 -12.72 -4.63 -4.54
C LEU A 51 -14.22 -4.57 -4.24
N VAL A 52 -15.00 -4.31 -5.27
CA VAL A 52 -16.46 -4.40 -5.21
C VAL A 52 -16.96 -5.23 -6.38
N LEU A 53 -17.95 -6.07 -6.11
CA LEU A 53 -18.68 -6.83 -7.12
C LEU A 53 -20.02 -6.14 -7.32
N GLN A 54 -20.33 -5.74 -8.56
CA GLN A 54 -21.60 -5.14 -8.92
C GLN A 54 -22.13 -5.80 -10.19
N GLY A 55 -23.25 -6.51 -10.06
CA GLY A 55 -23.69 -7.46 -11.09
C GLY A 55 -22.65 -8.57 -11.24
N ASP A 56 -22.24 -8.83 -12.48
CA ASP A 56 -21.25 -9.86 -12.81
C ASP A 56 -19.82 -9.31 -12.99
N HIS A 57 -19.59 -8.02 -12.71
CA HIS A 57 -18.30 -7.37 -12.97
C HIS A 57 -17.70 -6.76 -11.70
N PHE A 58 -16.38 -6.77 -11.64
CA PHE A 58 -15.60 -6.20 -10.54
C PHE A 58 -15.15 -4.77 -10.84
N GLY A 59 -15.19 -3.94 -9.80
CA GLY A 59 -14.68 -2.58 -9.77
C GLY A 59 -13.90 -2.29 -8.49
N TYR A 60 -13.55 -1.02 -8.28
CA TYR A 60 -12.79 -0.58 -7.11
C TYR A 60 -13.36 0.71 -6.51
N VAL A 61 -13.50 0.71 -5.18
CA VAL A 61 -13.88 1.89 -4.37
C VAL A 61 -12.71 2.39 -3.53
N ASN A 62 -12.74 3.66 -3.15
CA ASN A 62 -11.82 4.23 -2.17
C ASN A 62 -12.30 3.97 -0.73
N THR A 63 -11.55 4.46 0.26
CA THR A 63 -11.90 4.38 1.70
C THR A 63 -13.18 5.12 2.06
N ALA A 64 -13.60 6.10 1.25
CA ALA A 64 -14.87 6.81 1.41
C ALA A 64 -16.06 6.07 0.76
N GLY A 65 -15.84 4.87 0.21
CA GLY A 65 -16.87 4.09 -0.50
C GLY A 65 -17.25 4.65 -1.87
N THR A 66 -16.51 5.65 -2.38
CA THR A 66 -16.73 6.21 -3.72
C THR A 66 -16.13 5.29 -4.78
N MET A 67 -16.88 5.03 -5.85
CA MET A 67 -16.41 4.29 -7.01
C MET A 67 -15.28 5.04 -7.71
N VAL A 68 -14.10 4.43 -7.79
CA VAL A 68 -12.94 4.98 -8.50
C VAL A 68 -12.77 4.32 -9.86
N ILE A 69 -13.00 3.02 -9.91
CA ILE A 69 -12.94 2.23 -11.14
C ILE A 69 -14.25 1.47 -11.21
N GLY A 70 -15.02 1.72 -12.27
CA GLY A 70 -16.33 1.09 -12.44
C GLY A 70 -16.24 -0.44 -12.54
N PRO A 71 -17.36 -1.15 -12.34
CA PRO A 71 -17.43 -2.60 -12.50
C PRO A 71 -17.31 -2.97 -13.99
N LEU A 72 -16.10 -3.31 -14.41
CA LEU A 72 -15.76 -3.55 -15.81
C LEU A 72 -15.01 -4.87 -16.03
N PHE A 73 -14.46 -5.46 -14.97
CA PHE A 73 -13.56 -6.62 -15.08
C PHE A 73 -14.30 -7.92 -14.76
N ASP A 74 -14.01 -8.98 -15.52
CA ASP A 74 -14.53 -10.33 -15.25
C ASP A 74 -13.97 -10.87 -13.93
N MET A 75 -12.72 -10.51 -13.62
CA MET A 75 -12.04 -10.85 -12.38
C MET A 75 -11.17 -9.68 -11.95
N ALA A 76 -11.01 -9.48 -10.65
CA ALA A 76 -10.13 -8.44 -10.13
C ALA A 76 -9.50 -8.87 -8.81
N TRP A 77 -8.29 -8.39 -8.55
CA TRP A 77 -7.55 -8.67 -7.32
C TRP A 77 -7.03 -7.39 -6.69
N GLU A 78 -6.53 -7.51 -5.46
CA GLU A 78 -5.99 -6.38 -4.71
C GLU A 78 -4.77 -5.76 -5.39
N PHE A 79 -4.58 -4.47 -5.16
CA PHE A 79 -3.39 -3.76 -5.60
C PHE A 79 -2.16 -4.22 -4.81
N SER A 80 -1.07 -4.47 -5.52
CA SER A 80 0.23 -4.75 -4.94
C SER A 80 1.29 -3.93 -5.65
N GLU A 81 2.07 -3.17 -4.88
CA GLU A 81 3.10 -2.27 -5.40
C GLU A 81 2.63 -1.27 -6.48
N GLY A 82 1.37 -0.84 -6.38
CA GLY A 82 0.74 0.13 -7.27
C GLY A 82 -0.01 -0.45 -8.47
N LEU A 83 0.06 -1.78 -8.69
CA LEU A 83 -0.62 -2.46 -9.80
C LEU A 83 -1.56 -3.55 -9.28
N ALA A 84 -2.72 -3.71 -9.90
CA ALA A 84 -3.63 -4.82 -9.67
C ALA A 84 -3.73 -5.68 -10.92
N ARG A 85 -3.72 -7.01 -10.76
CA ARG A 85 -4.06 -7.89 -11.87
C ARG A 85 -5.59 -7.93 -12.02
N VAL A 86 -6.07 -7.92 -13.26
CA VAL A 86 -7.49 -7.99 -13.59
C VAL A 86 -7.71 -8.88 -14.80
N GLY A 87 -8.81 -9.63 -14.78
CA GLY A 87 -9.32 -10.40 -15.90
C GLY A 87 -10.21 -9.54 -16.80
N TRP A 88 -9.94 -9.58 -18.10
CA TRP A 88 -10.69 -8.87 -19.13
C TRP A 88 -10.77 -9.75 -20.39
N HIS A 89 -11.98 -10.12 -20.80
CA HIS A 89 -12.25 -11.03 -21.92
C HIS A 89 -11.44 -12.33 -21.84
N GLY A 90 -11.39 -12.92 -20.64
CA GLY A 90 -10.72 -14.21 -20.41
C GLY A 90 -9.18 -14.16 -20.41
N LYS A 91 -8.57 -12.97 -20.48
CA LYS A 91 -7.11 -12.78 -20.28
C LYS A 91 -6.84 -11.91 -19.07
N ILE A 92 -5.67 -12.09 -18.47
CA ILE A 92 -5.20 -11.29 -17.35
C ILE A 92 -4.24 -10.20 -17.84
N GLY A 93 -4.50 -8.98 -17.40
CA GLY A 93 -3.63 -7.81 -17.52
C GLY A 93 -3.38 -7.16 -16.15
N TYR A 94 -2.69 -6.03 -16.14
CA TYR A 94 -2.45 -5.24 -14.94
C TYR A 94 -2.90 -3.80 -15.14
N ILE A 95 -3.64 -3.29 -14.17
CA ILE A 95 -4.12 -1.91 -14.14
C ILE A 95 -3.42 -1.11 -13.05
N ASP A 96 -3.34 0.20 -13.27
CA ASP A 96 -2.94 1.17 -12.25
C ASP A 96 -4.13 1.60 -11.37
N ARG A 97 -3.87 2.48 -10.40
CA ARG A 97 -4.88 3.00 -9.46
C ARG A 97 -5.96 3.88 -10.10
N THR A 98 -5.78 4.25 -11.37
CA THR A 98 -6.74 5.00 -12.19
C THR A 98 -7.66 4.06 -13.00
N GLY A 99 -7.37 2.76 -13.01
CA GLY A 99 -8.09 1.75 -13.80
C GLY A 99 -7.58 1.61 -15.23
N ARG A 100 -6.47 2.27 -15.58
CA ARG A 100 -5.85 2.13 -16.91
C ARG A 100 -4.94 0.92 -16.93
N PHE A 101 -4.96 0.18 -18.04
CA PHE A 101 -4.03 -0.92 -18.25
C PHE A 101 -2.61 -0.40 -18.36
N PHE A 102 -1.78 -0.77 -17.39
CA PHE A 102 -0.33 -0.61 -17.46
C PHE A 102 0.29 -1.77 -18.25
N ILE A 103 -0.25 -2.98 -18.09
CA ILE A 103 0.08 -4.15 -18.91
C ILE A 103 -1.22 -4.67 -19.50
N PRO A 104 -1.40 -4.63 -20.84
CA PRO A 104 -2.62 -5.09 -21.47
C PRO A 104 -2.94 -6.57 -21.18
N PRO A 105 -4.23 -6.97 -21.19
CA PRO A 105 -4.63 -8.35 -21.01
C PRO A 105 -4.00 -9.25 -22.08
N LYS A 106 -3.14 -10.19 -21.65
CA LYS A 106 -2.47 -11.12 -22.57
C LYS A 106 -2.09 -12.45 -21.93
N PHE A 107 -2.18 -12.56 -20.62
CA PHE A 107 -1.80 -13.77 -19.88
C PHE A 107 -3.03 -14.63 -19.61
N ASP A 108 -2.86 -15.94 -19.51
CA ASP A 108 -3.91 -16.85 -19.06
C ASP A 108 -4.02 -16.87 -17.54
N TRP A 109 -2.88 -16.69 -16.86
CA TRP A 109 -2.81 -16.57 -15.41
C TRP A 109 -1.64 -15.66 -15.01
N ALA A 110 -1.77 -15.01 -13.85
CA ALA A 110 -0.81 -14.02 -13.39
C ALA A 110 -0.80 -13.90 -11.87
N GLN A 111 0.38 -13.71 -11.28
CA GLN A 111 0.56 -13.40 -9.87
C GLN A 111 0.63 -11.90 -9.60
N GLN A 112 0.39 -11.48 -8.36
CA GLN A 112 0.59 -10.08 -7.98
C GLN A 112 2.08 -9.72 -8.02
N PHE A 113 2.39 -8.45 -8.19
CA PHE A 113 3.77 -7.98 -8.07
C PHE A 113 4.28 -8.13 -6.63
N ARG A 114 5.48 -8.70 -6.49
CA ARG A 114 6.24 -8.75 -5.24
C ARG A 114 7.72 -8.55 -5.56
N ARG A 115 8.35 -7.62 -4.85
CA ARG A 115 9.73 -7.17 -5.09
C ARG A 115 9.98 -6.80 -6.55
N GLY A 116 9.02 -6.11 -7.19
CA GLY A 116 9.12 -5.67 -8.58
C GLY A 116 8.93 -6.76 -9.64
N LEU A 117 8.61 -8.00 -9.25
CA LEU A 117 8.42 -9.12 -10.16
C LEU A 117 7.02 -9.72 -10.03
N ALA A 118 6.48 -10.22 -11.14
CA ALA A 118 5.27 -11.04 -11.14
C ALA A 118 5.49 -12.30 -11.99
N TYR A 119 5.01 -13.44 -11.50
CA TYR A 119 5.01 -14.68 -12.26
C TYR A 119 3.75 -14.75 -13.12
N VAL A 120 3.92 -14.91 -14.43
CA VAL A 120 2.83 -14.87 -15.42
C VAL A 120 2.99 -16.00 -16.42
N GLY A 121 1.89 -16.38 -17.05
CA GLY A 121 1.96 -17.36 -18.11
C GLY A 121 0.77 -17.35 -19.06
N THR A 122 1.00 -18.01 -20.18
CA THR A 122 0.03 -18.42 -21.17
C THR A 122 0.01 -19.96 -21.23
N ALA A 123 -0.84 -20.53 -22.07
CA ALA A 123 -0.96 -21.98 -22.25
C ALA A 123 0.37 -22.68 -22.55
N SER A 124 1.30 -22.00 -23.23
CA SER A 124 2.56 -22.59 -23.70
C SER A 124 3.82 -22.00 -23.03
N ASN A 125 3.72 -20.86 -22.34
CA ASN A 125 4.88 -20.17 -21.81
C ASN A 125 4.61 -19.62 -20.40
N ALA A 126 5.64 -19.63 -19.55
CA ALA A 126 5.57 -19.05 -18.21
C ALA A 126 6.85 -18.28 -17.91
N GLY A 127 6.80 -17.31 -17.02
CA GLY A 127 7.99 -16.53 -16.68
C GLY A 127 7.75 -15.45 -15.65
N TYR A 128 8.85 -14.80 -15.26
CA TYR A 128 8.81 -13.61 -14.41
C TYR A 128 8.89 -12.36 -15.28
N ILE A 129 7.97 -11.42 -15.04
CA ILE A 129 7.97 -10.10 -15.66
C ILE A 129 8.31 -9.01 -14.64
N ASP A 130 8.91 -7.93 -15.13
CA ASP A 130 9.05 -6.67 -14.38
C ASP A 130 7.75 -5.85 -14.42
N LYS A 131 7.72 -4.73 -13.69
CA LYS A 131 6.56 -3.80 -13.68
C LYS A 131 6.25 -3.17 -15.03
N ALA A 132 7.20 -3.12 -15.96
CA ALA A 132 6.98 -2.66 -17.33
C ALA A 132 6.39 -3.77 -18.23
N GLY A 133 6.19 -4.98 -17.70
CA GLY A 133 5.63 -6.11 -18.42
C GLY A 133 6.65 -6.84 -19.32
N ARG A 134 7.95 -6.61 -19.12
CA ARG A 134 9.04 -7.29 -19.84
C ARG A 134 9.45 -8.54 -19.09
N TYR A 135 9.73 -9.63 -19.81
CA TYR A 135 10.24 -10.85 -19.20
C TYR A 135 11.67 -10.64 -18.68
N VAL A 136 11.86 -10.85 -17.38
CA VAL A 136 13.17 -10.97 -16.73
C VAL A 136 13.68 -12.40 -16.87
N TRP A 137 12.76 -13.36 -16.80
CA TRP A 137 13.03 -14.77 -17.05
C TRP A 137 11.82 -15.41 -17.73
N ARG A 138 12.05 -16.32 -18.67
CA ARG A 138 11.01 -17.09 -19.35
C ARG A 138 11.41 -18.56 -19.35
N ARG A 139 10.46 -19.44 -19.01
CA ARG A 139 10.54 -20.86 -19.33
C ARG A 139 10.37 -20.96 -20.83
N ASP A 140 11.47 -21.20 -21.53
CA ASP A 140 11.39 -21.51 -22.95
C ASP A 140 10.75 -22.90 -23.10
N ALA A 141 9.73 -22.97 -23.94
CA ALA A 141 9.08 -24.24 -24.29
C ALA A 141 10.01 -25.15 -25.14
N ASP A 142 11.11 -24.60 -25.67
CA ASP A 142 12.13 -25.33 -26.41
C ASP A 142 13.53 -24.84 -26.00
N PRO A 143 14.29 -25.64 -25.22
CA PRO A 143 15.69 -25.35 -24.88
C PRO A 143 16.57 -25.11 -26.11
N MET A 144 16.26 -25.70 -27.27
CA MET A 144 17.04 -25.60 -28.51
C MET A 144 16.88 -24.25 -29.21
N ALA A 145 15.75 -23.56 -29.03
CA ALA A 145 15.50 -22.27 -29.65
C ALA A 145 16.46 -21.16 -29.18
N ARG A 146 16.98 -21.24 -27.94
CA ARG A 146 17.99 -20.28 -27.44
C ARG A 146 19.37 -20.52 -28.03
N PHE A 147 19.73 -21.78 -28.31
CA PHE A 147 21.02 -22.11 -28.90
C PHE A 147 21.11 -21.66 -30.37
N ALA A 148 19.99 -21.68 -31.10
CA ALA A 148 19.93 -21.21 -32.49
C ALA A 148 20.25 -19.71 -32.64
N GLN A 149 19.81 -18.87 -31.70
CA GLN A 149 20.12 -17.42 -31.75
C GLN A 149 21.57 -17.10 -31.36
N LEU A 150 22.20 -17.93 -30.51
CA LEU A 150 23.60 -17.75 -30.12
C LEU A 150 24.58 -18.28 -31.17
N SER A 151 24.22 -19.32 -31.93
CA SER A 151 25.08 -19.86 -33.00
C SER A 151 25.18 -18.91 -34.20
N GLU A 152 24.14 -18.12 -34.50
CA GLU A 152 24.19 -17.09 -35.57
C GLU A 152 25.12 -15.91 -35.25
N ALA A 153 25.39 -15.64 -33.98
CA ALA A 153 26.35 -14.62 -33.56
C ALA A 153 27.79 -15.15 -33.58
N ALA A 154 27.98 -16.45 -33.35
CA ALA A 154 29.30 -17.07 -33.25
C ALA A 154 30.02 -17.24 -34.60
N TRP A 155 29.30 -17.42 -35.72
CA TRP A 155 29.95 -17.56 -37.04
C TRP A 155 30.41 -16.24 -37.65
N ARG A 156 29.95 -15.09 -37.15
CA ARG A 156 30.34 -13.76 -37.67
C ARG A 156 31.77 -13.34 -37.31
N PHE A 157 32.48 -14.11 -36.48
CA PHE A 157 33.84 -13.79 -36.00
C PHE A 157 34.93 -14.73 -36.55
N THR A 158 34.60 -15.66 -37.45
CA THR A 158 35.57 -16.59 -38.06
C THR A 158 35.88 -16.29 -39.54
N ARG A 159 35.86 -15.01 -39.94
CA ARG A 159 36.33 -14.63 -41.29
C ARG A 159 37.29 -13.46 -41.23
#